data_AF-A0A4S2MPW7-F1
#
_entry.id   AF-A0A4S2MPW7-F1
#
_cell.length_a   1.000
_cell.length_b   1.000
_cell.length_c   1.000
_cell.angle_alpha   90.00
_cell.angle_beta   90.00
_cell.angle_gamma   90.00
#
_symmetry.space_group_name_H-M   'P 1'
#
loop_
_entity.id
_entity.type
_entity.pdbx_description
1 polymer ?
#
loop_
_entity_poly.entity_id
_entity_poly.type
_entity_poly.pdbx_seq_one_letter_code
_entity_poly.pdbx_strand_id
1 'polypeptide(L)'
;MTTIGEGTTTRAIFDSYRFDVDLLRSQQKGKQRAGELTDFEFALNLFLADLDETEQLVTDRIMAESLAHAVYTDEVLIAELIDEETQATRDHNFAQQVERRERTGETVVNTSPPSSSSLGPSNGAVNASGSTANDDLDDLDALLTKTDASTPEKLQQAIAERKYTTRVCNTCFERTHFSSSLTTKCGHNFCRSCVCKLFVHATTDESLYPPRCCRHPVPVEKVLGWMKPVDAAKFRKAALEYEAEERTYCFDPKCGAFIISTGRDGAVSCLSCKKLTCGRCKAADHGMLDCPNDGSLKKVLQLAETSGWKRCPRCRAVVERVSGCDHITCKCGSHWCYICSMPWTGNDHTCPPATSAAVGDRPRHQHPVQPQQLPHQPAIYRETLDDPEFDLEVFDDPEFDLEAFDGPEFDWRYLTTLSLTWRHLTALYLIGRPLKSLFLTGWFT
;
A
#
# COMPACT_ATOMS: atom_id res chain seq x y z
N MET A 1 -6.13 -15.34 -20.60
CA MET A 1 -6.38 -14.04 -21.27
C MET A 1 -6.02 -12.81 -20.42
N THR A 2 -5.48 -12.94 -19.20
CA THR A 2 -5.09 -11.80 -18.33
C THR A 2 -3.65 -11.30 -18.52
N THR A 3 -2.80 -12.00 -19.26
CA THR A 3 -1.36 -11.66 -19.42
C THR A 3 -1.09 -10.49 -20.37
N ILE A 4 -2.06 -10.10 -21.21
CA ILE A 4 -1.90 -9.01 -22.20
C ILE A 4 -1.87 -7.63 -21.51
N GLY A 5 -2.47 -7.50 -20.32
CA GLY A 5 -2.51 -6.23 -19.58
C GLY A 5 -1.25 -5.89 -18.79
N GLU A 6 -0.50 -6.90 -18.32
CA GLU A 6 0.72 -6.68 -17.53
C GLU A 6 1.89 -6.25 -18.45
N GLY A 7 2.06 -6.90 -19.61
CA GLY A 7 3.15 -6.60 -20.54
C GLY A 7 3.08 -5.21 -21.19
N THR A 8 1.88 -4.65 -21.37
CA THR A 8 1.71 -3.27 -21.86
C THR A 8 2.07 -2.24 -20.79
N THR A 9 1.76 -2.53 -19.51
CA THR A 9 2.08 -1.65 -18.39
C THR A 9 3.57 -1.64 -18.05
N THR A 10 4.25 -2.79 -18.08
CA THR A 10 5.70 -2.86 -17.81
C THR A 10 6.51 -2.12 -18.87
N ARG A 11 6.19 -2.32 -20.15
CA ARG A 11 6.82 -1.60 -21.26
C ARG A 11 6.65 -0.09 -21.15
N ALA A 12 5.45 0.38 -20.81
CA ALA A 12 5.18 1.80 -20.62
C ALA A 12 6.03 2.43 -19.50
N ILE A 13 6.34 1.67 -18.43
CA ILE A 13 7.22 2.13 -17.35
C ILE A 13 8.65 2.31 -17.85
N PHE A 14 9.22 1.31 -18.56
CA PHE A 14 10.56 1.42 -19.13
C PHE A 14 10.65 2.56 -20.15
N ASP A 15 9.63 2.73 -20.99
CA ASP A 15 9.54 3.84 -21.94
C ASP A 15 9.49 5.21 -21.24
N SER A 16 8.78 5.32 -20.11
CA SER A 16 8.76 6.54 -19.28
C SER A 16 10.15 6.88 -18.74
N TYR A 17 10.89 5.90 -18.24
CA TYR A 17 12.25 6.13 -17.75
C TYR A 17 13.21 6.56 -18.87
N ARG A 18 13.09 5.96 -20.06
CA ARG A 18 13.88 6.38 -21.23
C ARG A 18 13.56 7.81 -21.64
N PHE A 19 12.28 8.19 -21.62
CA PHE A 19 11.86 9.56 -21.87
C PHE A 19 12.46 10.55 -20.86
N ASP A 20 12.47 10.20 -19.57
CA ASP A 20 13.07 11.03 -18.52
C ASP A 20 14.58 11.21 -18.73
N VAL A 21 15.28 10.15 -19.13
CA VAL A 21 16.72 10.23 -19.47
C VAL A 21 16.96 11.15 -20.65
N ASP A 22 16.15 11.06 -21.71
CA ASP A 22 16.27 11.94 -22.87
C ASP A 22 15.98 13.40 -22.52
N LEU A 23 14.98 13.64 -21.66
CA LEU A 23 14.70 14.97 -21.12
C LEU A 23 15.90 15.52 -20.34
N LEU A 24 16.50 14.72 -19.46
CA LEU A 24 17.69 15.11 -18.68
C LEU A 24 18.89 15.44 -19.58
N ARG A 25 19.11 14.66 -20.65
CA ARG A 25 20.13 14.95 -21.66
C ARG A 25 19.86 16.28 -22.38
N SER A 26 18.61 16.55 -22.75
CA SER A 26 18.24 17.77 -23.48
C SER A 26 18.46 19.07 -22.68
N GLN A 27 18.44 18.98 -21.34
CA GLN A 27 18.66 20.11 -20.44
C GLN A 27 20.15 20.46 -20.26
N GLN A 28 21.06 19.63 -20.79
CA GLN A 28 22.49 19.80 -20.60
C GLN A 28 23.04 20.90 -21.52
N LYS A 29 23.57 21.97 -20.93
CA LYS A 29 24.30 23.01 -21.68
C LYS A 29 25.73 22.52 -21.93
N GLY A 30 25.99 22.02 -23.13
CA GLY A 30 27.30 21.49 -23.55
C GLY A 30 28.44 22.45 -23.27
N LYS A 31 29.27 22.14 -22.28
CA LYS A 31 30.49 22.87 -21.91
C LYS A 31 31.72 21.95 -21.86
N GLN A 32 31.76 20.92 -22.70
CA GLN A 32 32.88 19.97 -22.71
C GLN A 32 33.51 19.83 -24.09
N ARG A 33 34.75 19.30 -24.09
CA ARG A 33 35.52 19.03 -25.31
C ARG A 33 34.85 17.88 -26.07
N ALA A 34 34.83 17.97 -27.40
CA ALA A 34 34.25 16.94 -28.24
C ALA A 34 34.97 15.59 -27.99
N GLY A 35 34.21 14.57 -27.58
CA GLY A 35 34.70 13.21 -27.35
C GLY A 35 34.89 12.80 -25.88
N GLU A 36 34.77 13.73 -24.92
CA GLU A 36 34.77 13.40 -23.49
C GLU A 36 33.32 13.37 -22.98
N LEU A 37 32.92 12.24 -22.37
CA LEU A 37 31.64 12.12 -21.68
C LEU A 37 31.76 12.82 -20.32
N THR A 38 30.77 13.64 -20.00
CA THR A 38 30.60 14.16 -18.64
C THR A 38 30.31 12.99 -17.67
N ASP A 39 30.70 13.12 -16.40
CA ASP A 39 30.31 12.17 -15.35
C ASP A 39 28.79 11.95 -15.31
N PHE A 40 28.02 13.01 -15.64
CA PHE A 40 26.58 12.97 -15.77
C PHE A 40 26.10 12.12 -16.97
N GLU A 41 26.65 12.31 -18.17
CA GLU A 41 26.32 11.48 -19.34
C GLU A 41 26.74 10.03 -19.14
N PHE A 42 27.88 9.79 -18.49
CA PHE A 42 28.33 8.46 -18.13
C PHE A 42 27.34 7.79 -17.16
N ALA A 43 26.88 8.51 -16.13
CA ALA A 43 25.88 8.00 -15.20
C ALA A 43 24.54 7.68 -15.90
N LEU A 44 24.09 8.53 -16.84
CA LEU A 44 22.88 8.26 -17.62
C LEU A 44 23.03 7.04 -18.53
N ASN A 45 24.20 6.85 -19.15
CA ASN A 45 24.47 5.68 -19.98
C ASN A 45 24.46 4.39 -19.16
N LEU A 46 25.06 4.41 -17.95
CA LEU A 46 25.03 3.27 -17.04
C LEU A 46 23.60 2.96 -16.61
N PHE A 47 22.83 3.98 -16.27
CA PHE A 47 21.41 3.82 -15.92
C PHE A 47 20.58 3.23 -17.07
N LEU A 48 20.81 3.66 -18.32
CA LEU A 48 20.14 3.06 -19.49
C LEU A 48 20.53 1.59 -19.70
N ALA A 49 21.81 1.24 -19.51
CA ALA A 49 22.25 -0.15 -19.60
C ALA A 49 21.58 -1.03 -18.54
N ASP A 50 21.49 -0.53 -17.30
CA ASP A 50 20.77 -1.21 -16.21
C ASP A 50 19.26 -1.33 -16.53
N LEU A 51 18.65 -0.32 -17.15
CA LEU A 51 17.25 -0.37 -17.60
C LEU A 51 17.03 -1.43 -18.68
N ASP A 52 17.92 -1.53 -19.67
CA ASP A 52 17.82 -2.52 -20.74
C ASP A 52 17.97 -3.95 -20.18
N GLU A 53 18.94 -4.18 -19.28
CA GLU A 53 19.13 -5.48 -18.62
C GLU A 53 17.89 -5.86 -17.79
N THR A 54 17.34 -4.91 -17.03
CA THR A 54 16.14 -5.17 -16.22
C THR A 54 14.89 -5.39 -17.06
N GLU A 55 14.71 -4.69 -18.18
CA GLU A 55 13.60 -4.95 -19.11
C GLU A 55 13.70 -6.34 -19.71
N GLN A 56 14.90 -6.78 -20.10
CA GLN A 56 15.13 -8.12 -20.61
C GLN A 56 14.78 -9.17 -19.56
N LEU A 57 15.26 -9.01 -18.32
CA LEU A 57 14.95 -9.93 -17.22
C LEU A 57 13.45 -10.03 -16.93
N VAL A 58 12.73 -8.90 -16.94
CA VAL A 58 11.27 -8.89 -16.74
C VAL A 58 10.57 -9.60 -17.90
N THR A 59 11.00 -9.35 -19.14
CA THR A 59 10.43 -9.97 -20.34
C THR A 59 10.64 -11.49 -20.36
N ASP A 60 11.86 -11.94 -20.05
CA ASP A 60 12.21 -13.36 -19.95
C ASP A 60 11.38 -14.04 -18.87
N ARG A 61 11.19 -13.39 -17.72
CA ARG A 61 10.34 -13.88 -16.64
C ARG A 61 8.88 -14.03 -17.07
N ILE A 62 8.31 -13.02 -17.72
CA ILE A 62 6.93 -13.06 -18.23
C ILE A 62 6.78 -14.21 -19.24
N MET A 63 7.74 -14.37 -20.14
CA MET A 63 7.75 -15.47 -21.11
C MET A 63 7.83 -16.83 -20.43
N ALA A 64 8.73 -17.01 -19.46
CA ALA A 64 8.88 -18.24 -18.72
C ALA A 64 7.61 -18.59 -17.91
N GLU A 65 6.99 -17.61 -17.26
CA GLU A 65 5.71 -17.81 -16.55
C GLU A 65 4.59 -18.19 -17.52
N SER A 66 4.53 -17.57 -18.71
CA SER A 66 3.55 -17.90 -19.75
C SER A 66 3.77 -19.31 -20.30
N LEU A 67 5.02 -19.71 -20.58
CA LEU A 67 5.35 -21.04 -21.05
C LEU A 67 4.98 -22.10 -20.02
N ALA A 68 5.35 -21.87 -18.75
CA ALA A 68 5.00 -22.78 -17.66
C ALA A 68 3.48 -22.92 -17.50
N HIS A 69 2.72 -21.82 -17.67
CA HIS A 69 1.27 -21.86 -17.65
C HIS A 69 0.69 -22.66 -18.82
N ALA A 70 1.18 -22.44 -20.05
CA ALA A 70 0.72 -23.17 -21.24
C ALA A 70 1.00 -24.67 -21.13
N VAL A 71 2.21 -25.05 -20.67
CA VAL A 71 2.56 -26.46 -20.41
C VAL A 71 1.63 -27.08 -19.37
N TYR A 72 1.22 -26.31 -18.36
CA TYR A 72 0.28 -26.77 -17.34
C TYR A 72 -1.16 -26.91 -17.87
N THR A 73 -1.65 -25.95 -18.67
CA THR A 73 -3.02 -26.02 -19.21
C THR A 73 -3.17 -27.11 -20.26
N ASP A 74 -2.14 -27.29 -21.07
CA ASP A 74 -2.18 -28.17 -22.24
C ASP A 74 -1.61 -29.56 -21.91
N GLU A 75 -1.46 -29.88 -20.62
CA GLU A 75 -0.79 -31.07 -20.12
C GLU A 75 -1.31 -32.39 -20.71
N VAL A 76 -2.64 -32.50 -20.92
CA VAL A 76 -3.27 -33.71 -21.46
C VAL A 76 -2.91 -33.86 -22.93
N LEU A 77 -3.00 -32.77 -23.68
CA LEU A 77 -2.67 -32.73 -25.10
C LEU A 77 -1.18 -33.00 -25.31
N ILE A 78 -0.31 -32.39 -24.49
CA ILE A 78 1.13 -32.61 -24.53
C ILE A 78 1.45 -34.10 -24.27
N ALA A 79 0.80 -34.73 -23.28
CA ALA A 79 0.99 -36.15 -23.00
C ALA A 79 0.56 -37.04 -24.17
N GLU A 80 -0.61 -36.77 -24.78
CA GLU A 80 -1.08 -37.49 -25.97
C GLU A 80 -0.09 -37.37 -27.14
N LEU A 81 0.41 -36.16 -27.41
CA LEU A 81 1.40 -35.93 -28.47
C LEU A 81 2.73 -36.65 -28.21
N ILE A 82 3.18 -36.70 -26.96
CA ILE A 82 4.37 -37.46 -26.56
C ILE A 82 4.14 -38.97 -26.80
N ASP A 83 2.98 -39.49 -26.44
CA ASP A 83 2.65 -40.91 -26.66
C ASP A 83 2.63 -41.25 -28.15
N GLU A 84 2.06 -40.39 -28.99
CA GLU A 84 2.08 -40.53 -30.45
C GLU A 84 3.51 -40.49 -31.01
N GLU A 85 4.35 -39.55 -30.57
CA GLU A 85 5.74 -39.43 -31.01
C GLU A 85 6.60 -40.63 -30.57
N THR A 86 6.41 -41.12 -29.34
CA THR A 86 7.12 -42.31 -28.86
C THR A 86 6.69 -43.55 -29.62
N GLN A 87 5.42 -43.67 -30.00
CA GLN A 87 4.93 -44.74 -30.84
C GLN A 87 5.55 -44.67 -32.24
N ALA A 88 5.53 -43.49 -32.87
CA ALA A 88 6.14 -43.26 -34.18
C ALA A 88 7.65 -43.57 -34.18
N THR A 89 8.35 -43.22 -33.10
CA THR A 89 9.78 -43.53 -32.93
C THR A 89 10.02 -45.04 -32.82
N ARG A 90 9.17 -45.76 -32.07
CA ARG A 90 9.24 -47.22 -31.96
C ARG A 90 9.00 -47.90 -33.31
N ASP A 91 8.00 -47.44 -34.06
CA ASP A 91 7.67 -47.97 -35.38
C ASP A 91 8.80 -47.70 -36.39
N HIS A 92 9.42 -46.53 -36.34
CA HIS A 92 10.59 -46.19 -37.17
C HIS A 92 11.79 -47.10 -36.88
N ASN A 93 12.13 -47.29 -35.60
CA ASN A 93 13.22 -48.17 -35.20
C ASN A 93 12.96 -49.63 -35.61
N PHE A 94 11.72 -50.09 -35.48
CA PHE A 94 11.32 -51.41 -35.93
C PHE A 94 11.48 -51.56 -37.45
N ALA A 95 11.03 -50.58 -38.24
CA ALA A 95 11.19 -50.58 -39.69
C ALA A 95 12.67 -50.63 -40.12
N GLN A 96 13.55 -49.85 -39.46
CA GLN A 96 14.99 -49.90 -39.72
C GLN A 96 15.61 -51.27 -39.40
N GLN A 97 15.16 -51.93 -38.32
CA GLN A 97 15.62 -53.28 -37.98
C GLN A 97 15.17 -54.30 -39.01
N VAL A 98 13.93 -54.20 -39.51
CA VAL A 98 13.42 -55.05 -40.60
C VAL A 98 14.25 -54.86 -41.87
N GLU A 99 14.51 -53.61 -42.28
CA GLU A 99 15.33 -53.33 -43.47
C GLU A 99 16.76 -53.86 -43.33
N ARG A 100 17.38 -53.67 -42.15
CA ARG A 100 18.73 -54.20 -41.86
C ARG A 100 18.73 -55.73 -41.96
N ARG A 101 17.71 -56.40 -41.41
CA ARG A 101 17.56 -57.85 -41.45
C ARG A 101 17.42 -58.38 -42.88
N GLU A 102 16.66 -57.68 -43.72
CA GLU A 102 16.50 -58.03 -45.14
C GLU A 102 17.82 -57.87 -45.91
N ARG A 103 18.67 -56.89 -45.57
CA ARG A 103 19.98 -56.70 -46.21
C ARG A 103 21.06 -57.67 -45.75
N THR A 104 21.13 -58.01 -44.45
CA THR A 104 22.25 -58.81 -43.90
C THR A 104 21.96 -60.31 -43.79
N GLY A 105 20.70 -60.74 -43.91
CA GLY A 105 20.33 -62.16 -43.85
C GLY A 105 20.50 -62.81 -42.46
N GLU A 106 20.77 -62.02 -41.42
CA GLU A 106 20.94 -62.52 -40.05
C GLU A 106 19.59 -62.94 -39.44
N THR A 107 19.55 -64.17 -38.92
CA THR A 107 18.40 -64.73 -38.20
C THR A 107 18.76 -64.96 -36.74
N VAL A 108 18.33 -64.07 -35.84
CA VAL A 108 18.31 -64.36 -34.39
C VAL A 108 17.02 -63.85 -33.74
N VAL A 109 16.30 -64.83 -33.17
CA VAL A 109 15.34 -64.91 -32.05
C VAL A 109 14.45 -63.69 -31.74
N ASN A 110 13.14 -63.94 -31.85
CA ASN A 110 12.05 -63.16 -31.26
C ASN A 110 12.34 -62.83 -29.79
N THR A 111 12.60 -61.56 -29.49
CA THR A 111 12.23 -60.99 -28.19
C THR A 111 10.93 -60.25 -28.41
N SER A 112 9.85 -60.77 -27.82
CA SER A 112 8.53 -60.17 -27.85
C SER A 112 8.62 -58.69 -27.43
N PRO A 113 7.80 -57.79 -28.02
CA PRO A 113 7.73 -56.41 -27.55
C PRO A 113 7.29 -56.41 -26.07
N PRO A 114 7.93 -55.61 -25.19
CA PRO A 114 7.42 -55.44 -23.83
C PRO A 114 6.04 -54.80 -23.93
N SER A 115 5.04 -55.51 -23.41
CA SER A 115 3.65 -55.07 -23.36
C SER A 115 3.56 -53.76 -22.56
N SER A 116 3.06 -52.70 -23.19
CA SER A 116 2.75 -51.45 -22.52
C SER A 116 1.67 -51.70 -21.46
N SER A 117 2.07 -51.60 -20.20
CA SER A 117 1.12 -51.52 -19.08
C SER A 117 0.57 -50.10 -19.09
N SER A 118 -0.69 -49.95 -19.49
CA SER A 118 -1.44 -48.71 -19.37
C SER A 118 -1.60 -48.36 -17.88
N LEU A 119 -0.77 -47.45 -17.39
CA LEU A 119 -1.02 -46.79 -16.11
C LEU A 119 -2.06 -45.70 -16.36
N GLY A 120 -3.33 -46.04 -16.10
CA GLY A 120 -4.39 -45.04 -15.98
C GLY A 120 -4.12 -44.08 -14.81
N PRO A 121 -4.67 -42.85 -14.84
CA PRO A 121 -4.45 -41.87 -13.78
C PRO A 121 -5.11 -42.36 -12.48
N SER A 122 -4.28 -42.76 -11.52
CA SER A 122 -4.74 -43.02 -10.16
C SER A 122 -4.82 -41.71 -9.40
N ASN A 123 -6.04 -41.35 -9.00
CA ASN A 123 -6.31 -40.30 -8.02
C ASN A 123 -5.73 -40.73 -6.67
N GLY A 124 -4.45 -40.45 -6.44
CA GLY A 124 -3.76 -40.65 -5.17
C GLY A 124 -3.93 -39.43 -4.26
N ALA A 125 -4.92 -39.49 -3.37
CA ALA A 125 -4.95 -38.64 -2.19
C ALA A 125 -3.67 -38.93 -1.36
N VAL A 126 -2.79 -37.95 -1.24
CA VAL A 126 -1.64 -38.02 -0.33
C VAL A 126 -1.78 -36.96 0.75
N ASN A 127 -1.77 -37.45 1.99
CA ASN A 127 -1.87 -36.69 3.22
C ASN A 127 -0.75 -35.66 3.33
N ALA A 128 -1.13 -34.42 3.62
CA ALA A 128 -0.21 -33.36 4.00
C ALA A 128 0.36 -33.67 5.40
N SER A 129 1.66 -33.92 5.47
CA SER A 129 2.42 -33.76 6.71
C SER A 129 3.51 -32.72 6.44
N GLY A 130 3.56 -31.74 7.34
CA GLY A 130 4.23 -30.46 7.13
C GLY A 130 5.74 -30.58 6.96
N SER A 131 6.24 -29.73 6.07
CA SER A 131 7.66 -29.38 6.00
C SER A 131 7.75 -27.86 5.91
N THR A 132 8.57 -27.31 6.80
CA THR A 132 8.79 -25.90 7.06
C THR A 132 9.36 -25.18 5.85
N ALA A 133 8.73 -24.07 5.47
CA ALA A 133 9.18 -23.14 4.45
C ALA A 133 10.43 -22.38 4.92
N ASN A 134 11.40 -22.20 4.02
CA ASN A 134 12.14 -20.95 3.80
C ASN A 134 12.82 -21.00 2.41
N ASP A 135 12.70 -19.89 1.67
CA ASP A 135 13.47 -19.46 0.49
C ASP A 135 13.15 -20.10 -0.90
N ASP A 136 12.24 -19.43 -1.62
CA ASP A 136 11.53 -19.84 -2.86
C ASP A 136 12.37 -19.95 -4.16
N LEU A 137 13.71 -19.93 -4.08
CA LEU A 137 14.61 -20.23 -5.22
C LEU A 137 15.67 -21.26 -4.87
N ASP A 138 16.09 -21.31 -3.60
CA ASP A 138 16.99 -22.35 -3.11
C ASP A 138 16.28 -23.70 -3.00
N ASP A 139 14.94 -23.75 -2.87
CA ASP A 139 14.25 -25.01 -2.64
C ASP A 139 14.12 -25.89 -3.89
N LEU A 140 14.12 -25.33 -5.11
CA LEU A 140 14.12 -26.14 -6.34
C LEU A 140 15.51 -26.75 -6.59
N ASP A 141 16.57 -25.97 -6.37
CA ASP A 141 17.96 -26.44 -6.46
C ASP A 141 18.32 -27.38 -5.29
N ALA A 142 17.83 -27.09 -4.08
CA ALA A 142 17.94 -27.94 -2.91
C ALA A 142 17.13 -29.23 -3.04
N LEU A 143 15.98 -29.24 -3.73
CA LEU A 143 15.20 -30.47 -3.97
C LEU A 143 15.81 -31.32 -5.09
N LEU A 144 16.34 -30.69 -6.15
CA LEU A 144 17.13 -31.39 -7.19
C LEU A 144 18.40 -32.02 -6.60
N THR A 145 18.97 -31.43 -5.55
CA THR A 145 20.14 -31.95 -4.84
C THR A 145 19.81 -32.86 -3.64
N LYS A 146 18.61 -32.78 -3.05
CA LYS A 146 18.16 -33.63 -1.92
C LYS A 146 17.35 -34.85 -2.32
N THR A 147 16.77 -34.89 -3.52
CA THR A 147 16.31 -36.17 -4.05
C THR A 147 17.54 -37.01 -4.38
N ASP A 148 17.63 -38.22 -3.82
CA ASP A 148 18.43 -39.32 -4.38
C ASP A 148 17.86 -39.72 -5.76
N ALA A 149 17.77 -38.75 -6.68
CA ALA A 149 17.50 -38.93 -8.10
C ALA A 149 18.78 -39.47 -8.73
N SER A 150 19.20 -40.65 -8.28
CA SER A 150 20.39 -41.34 -8.78
C SER A 150 20.23 -41.77 -10.25
N THR A 151 19.06 -41.57 -10.86
CA THR A 151 18.81 -41.84 -12.28
C THR A 151 17.88 -40.78 -12.91
N PRO A 152 18.11 -40.40 -14.18
CA PRO A 152 17.24 -39.51 -14.95
C PRO A 152 15.76 -39.96 -14.97
N GLU A 153 15.52 -41.27 -14.93
CA GLU A 153 14.19 -41.89 -14.94
C GLU A 153 13.36 -41.54 -13.70
N LYS A 154 13.98 -41.45 -12.52
CA LYS A 154 13.28 -41.06 -11.28
C LYS A 154 12.90 -39.59 -11.27
N LEU A 155 13.75 -38.73 -11.84
CA LEU A 155 13.44 -37.33 -12.06
C LEU A 155 12.27 -37.22 -13.05
N GLN A 156 12.35 -37.89 -14.20
CA GLN A 156 11.27 -37.97 -15.20
C GLN A 156 9.93 -38.42 -14.59
N GLN A 157 9.95 -39.45 -13.74
CA GLN A 157 8.77 -39.95 -13.05
C GLN A 157 8.23 -38.94 -12.03
N ALA A 158 9.09 -38.24 -11.29
CA ALA A 158 8.65 -37.17 -10.41
C ALA A 158 8.04 -35.98 -11.18
N ILE A 159 8.55 -35.66 -12.38
CA ILE A 159 7.96 -34.63 -13.27
C ILE A 159 6.59 -35.07 -13.76
N ALA A 160 6.49 -36.33 -14.18
CA ALA A 160 5.25 -36.95 -14.64
C ALA A 160 4.19 -37.03 -13.51
N GLU A 161 4.60 -37.26 -12.26
CA GLU A 161 3.72 -37.32 -11.09
C GLU A 161 3.33 -35.94 -10.53
N ARG A 162 3.78 -34.84 -11.15
CA ARG A 162 3.39 -33.44 -10.83
C ARG A 162 3.57 -33.01 -9.37
N LYS A 163 4.40 -33.74 -8.61
CA LYS A 163 4.56 -33.56 -7.16
C LYS A 163 5.14 -32.20 -6.78
N TYR A 164 5.85 -31.55 -7.69
CA TYR A 164 6.60 -30.32 -7.39
C TYR A 164 6.16 -29.10 -8.22
N THR A 165 5.39 -29.27 -9.29
CA THR A 165 4.90 -28.16 -10.13
C THR A 165 3.56 -27.59 -9.67
N THR A 166 2.87 -28.28 -8.75
CA THR A 166 1.52 -27.90 -8.32
C THR A 166 1.40 -27.74 -6.81
N ARG A 167 0.51 -26.83 -6.41
CA ARG A 167 0.13 -26.57 -5.01
C ARG A 167 -1.39 -26.65 -4.88
N VAL A 168 -1.87 -27.10 -3.72
CA VAL A 168 -3.30 -27.13 -3.40
C VAL A 168 -3.66 -25.88 -2.61
N CYS A 169 -4.67 -25.15 -3.07
CA CYS A 169 -5.13 -23.93 -2.39
C CYS A 169 -5.82 -24.27 -1.06
N ASN A 170 -5.42 -23.60 0.03
CA ASN A 170 -6.00 -23.79 1.36
C ASN A 170 -7.42 -23.22 1.52
N THR A 171 -7.91 -22.43 0.55
CA THR A 171 -9.27 -21.86 0.59
C THR A 171 -10.25 -22.64 -0.28
N CYS A 172 -9.91 -22.88 -1.55
CA CYS A 172 -10.81 -23.53 -2.50
C CYS A 172 -10.47 -24.99 -2.79
N PHE A 173 -9.37 -25.52 -2.22
CA PHE A 173 -8.88 -26.90 -2.42
C PHE A 173 -8.53 -27.27 -3.87
N GLU A 174 -8.49 -26.29 -4.77
CA GLU A 174 -8.12 -26.48 -6.17
C GLU A 174 -6.61 -26.61 -6.33
N ARG A 175 -6.18 -27.42 -7.30
CA ARG A 175 -4.77 -27.59 -7.64
C ARG A 175 -4.37 -26.54 -8.67
N THR A 176 -3.33 -25.78 -8.36
CA THR A 176 -2.79 -24.73 -9.24
C THR A 176 -1.29 -24.87 -9.42
N HIS A 177 -0.79 -24.47 -10.58
CA HIS A 177 0.65 -24.39 -10.81
C HIS A 177 1.34 -23.49 -9.78
N PHE A 178 2.56 -23.84 -9.35
CA PHE A 178 3.27 -23.12 -8.29
C PHE A 178 3.45 -21.63 -8.59
N SER A 179 3.73 -21.27 -9.86
CA SER A 179 3.85 -19.86 -10.31
C SER A 179 2.54 -19.06 -10.23
N SER A 180 1.40 -19.76 -10.18
CA SER A 180 0.06 -19.20 -10.03
C SER A 180 -0.50 -19.36 -8.61
N SER A 181 0.39 -19.58 -7.64
CA SER A 181 0.06 -19.72 -6.24
C SER A 181 0.97 -18.86 -5.35
N LEU A 182 0.45 -18.50 -4.19
CA LEU A 182 1.18 -17.80 -3.15
C LEU A 182 1.38 -18.73 -1.95
N THR A 183 2.64 -19.05 -1.69
CA THR A 183 3.06 -19.62 -0.41
C THR A 183 3.23 -18.48 0.59
N THR A 184 2.55 -18.58 1.73
CA THR A 184 2.70 -17.64 2.84
C THR A 184 3.79 -18.10 3.80
N LYS A 185 4.30 -17.21 4.66
CA LYS A 185 5.34 -17.55 5.65
C LYS A 185 4.97 -18.71 6.59
N CYS A 186 3.68 -18.94 6.81
CA CYS A 186 3.20 -20.09 7.60
C CYS A 186 3.08 -21.40 6.80
N GLY A 187 3.48 -21.44 5.53
CA GLY A 187 3.45 -22.65 4.68
C GLY A 187 2.12 -22.91 3.98
N HIS A 188 1.07 -22.14 4.26
CA HIS A 188 -0.20 -22.24 3.54
C HIS A 188 -0.10 -21.65 2.14
N ASN A 189 -0.77 -22.29 1.19
CA ASN A 189 -0.79 -21.97 -0.23
C ASN A 189 -2.15 -21.42 -0.65
N PHE A 190 -2.16 -20.36 -1.45
CA PHE A 190 -3.39 -19.76 -1.98
C PHE A 190 -3.28 -19.57 -3.49
N CYS A 191 -4.31 -19.94 -4.25
CA CYS A 191 -4.37 -19.57 -5.66
C CYS A 191 -4.58 -18.06 -5.83
N ARG A 192 -4.19 -17.50 -6.98
CA ARG A 192 -4.34 -16.05 -7.29
C ARG A 192 -5.74 -15.53 -6.98
N SER A 193 -6.78 -16.27 -7.39
CA SER A 193 -8.17 -15.83 -7.20
C SER A 193 -8.58 -15.74 -5.73
N CYS A 194 -8.19 -16.71 -4.90
CA CYS A 194 -8.54 -16.71 -3.47
C CYS A 194 -7.82 -15.62 -2.69
N VAL A 195 -6.53 -15.41 -2.96
CA VAL A 195 -5.78 -14.34 -2.25
C VAL A 195 -6.22 -12.95 -2.71
N CYS A 196 -6.54 -12.75 -3.99
CA CYS A 196 -7.10 -11.47 -4.45
C CYS A 196 -8.46 -11.20 -3.80
N LYS A 197 -9.32 -12.21 -3.65
CA LYS A 197 -10.60 -12.08 -2.91
C LYS A 197 -10.37 -11.67 -1.46
N LEU A 198 -9.39 -12.26 -0.77
CA LEU A 198 -9.03 -11.87 0.61
C LEU A 198 -8.70 -10.38 0.69
N PHE A 199 -7.93 -9.85 -0.26
CA PHE A 199 -7.59 -8.42 -0.30
C PHE A 199 -8.80 -7.54 -0.60
N VAL A 200 -9.67 -7.96 -1.53
CA VAL A 200 -10.93 -7.25 -1.81
C VAL A 200 -11.82 -7.22 -0.57
N HIS A 201 -11.98 -8.33 0.15
CA HIS A 201 -12.75 -8.37 1.40
C HIS A 201 -12.14 -7.47 2.48
N ALA A 202 -10.82 -7.38 2.56
CA ALA A 202 -10.13 -6.46 3.44
C ALA A 202 -10.30 -4.97 3.08
N THR A 203 -10.97 -4.63 1.97
CA THR A 203 -11.38 -3.24 1.66
C THR A 203 -12.76 -2.87 2.19
N THR A 204 -13.57 -3.87 2.52
CA THR A 204 -14.93 -3.70 3.03
C THR A 204 -15.01 -4.01 4.53
N ASP A 205 -14.16 -4.92 5.01
CA ASP A 205 -14.10 -5.34 6.40
C ASP A 205 -12.71 -5.02 6.98
N GLU A 206 -12.67 -3.99 7.83
CA GLU A 206 -11.44 -3.55 8.50
C GLU A 206 -10.86 -4.62 9.43
N SER A 207 -11.66 -5.56 9.94
CA SER A 207 -11.16 -6.64 10.80
C SER A 207 -10.23 -7.63 10.07
N LEU A 208 -10.36 -7.70 8.74
CA LEU A 208 -9.50 -8.48 7.87
C LEU A 208 -8.22 -7.72 7.48
N TYR A 209 -8.11 -6.45 7.88
CA TYR A 209 -6.94 -5.63 7.62
C TYR A 209 -5.94 -5.64 8.79
N PRO A 210 -4.63 -5.77 8.53
CA PRO A 210 -4.03 -6.11 7.24
C PRO A 210 -4.30 -7.58 6.89
N PRO A 211 -4.40 -7.93 5.59
CA PRO A 211 -4.59 -9.32 5.15
C PRO A 211 -3.54 -10.25 5.77
N ARG A 212 -4.02 -11.26 6.49
CA ARG A 212 -3.17 -12.22 7.20
C ARG A 212 -3.52 -13.65 6.83
N CYS A 213 -2.51 -14.50 6.84
CA CYS A 213 -2.69 -15.94 6.95
C CYS A 213 -2.19 -16.40 8.32
N CYS A 214 -3.07 -17.05 9.08
CA CYS A 214 -2.83 -17.37 10.49
C CYS A 214 -2.49 -16.10 11.29
N ARG A 215 -1.21 -15.88 11.59
CA ARG A 215 -0.70 -14.69 12.30
C ARG A 215 0.30 -13.87 11.49
N HIS A 216 0.56 -14.26 10.25
CA HIS A 216 1.56 -13.63 9.41
C HIS A 216 0.88 -12.76 8.34
N PRO A 217 1.38 -11.53 8.10
CA PRO A 217 0.88 -10.70 7.01
C PRO A 217 1.15 -11.38 5.67
N VAL A 218 0.18 -11.27 4.77
CA VAL A 218 0.32 -11.72 3.38
C VAL A 218 1.14 -10.67 2.60
N PRO A 219 2.13 -11.06 1.77
CA PRO A 219 2.93 -10.11 1.00
C PRO A 219 2.07 -9.26 0.04
N VAL A 220 1.95 -7.96 0.32
CA VAL A 220 1.04 -7.05 -0.37
C VAL A 220 1.48 -6.83 -1.81
N GLU A 221 2.76 -6.60 -2.05
CA GLU A 221 3.32 -6.23 -3.35
C GLU A 221 3.06 -7.32 -4.39
N LYS A 222 3.24 -8.58 -3.99
CA LYS A 222 3.02 -9.74 -4.86
C LYS A 222 1.54 -9.91 -5.23
N VAL A 223 0.64 -9.68 -4.27
CA VAL A 223 -0.80 -9.83 -4.51
C VAL A 223 -1.35 -8.66 -5.34
N LEU A 224 -0.88 -7.43 -5.10
CA LEU A 224 -1.27 -6.28 -5.90
C LEU A 224 -0.95 -6.47 -7.39
N GLY A 225 0.16 -7.16 -7.71
CA GLY A 225 0.50 -7.51 -9.09
C GLY A 225 -0.50 -8.46 -9.76
N TRP A 226 -1.29 -9.23 -9.00
CA TRP A 226 -2.30 -10.14 -9.54
C TRP A 226 -3.73 -9.58 -9.51
N MET A 227 -3.93 -8.45 -8.84
CA MET A 227 -5.23 -7.81 -8.72
C MET A 227 -5.56 -7.01 -9.98
N LYS A 228 -6.86 -6.86 -10.27
CA LYS A 228 -7.30 -5.89 -11.27
C LYS A 228 -6.90 -4.48 -10.81
N PRO A 229 -6.51 -3.56 -11.71
CA PRO A 229 -6.11 -2.20 -11.33
C PRO A 229 -7.12 -1.48 -10.45
N VAL A 230 -8.42 -1.67 -10.72
CA VAL A 230 -9.53 -1.08 -9.95
C VAL A 230 -9.55 -1.60 -8.51
N ASP A 231 -9.39 -2.92 -8.32
CA ASP A 231 -9.41 -3.53 -6.99
C ASP A 231 -8.14 -3.19 -6.20
N ALA A 232 -6.99 -3.14 -6.88
CA ALA A 232 -5.73 -2.69 -6.29
C ALA A 232 -5.81 -1.22 -5.82
N ALA A 233 -6.43 -0.33 -6.61
CA ALA A 233 -6.64 1.06 -6.24
C ALA A 233 -7.59 1.19 -5.03
N LYS A 234 -8.68 0.40 -4.99
CA LYS A 234 -9.58 0.32 -3.83
C LYS A 234 -8.84 -0.13 -2.58
N PHE A 235 -8.01 -1.17 -2.67
CA PHE A 235 -7.21 -1.66 -1.55
C PHE A 235 -6.22 -0.61 -1.04
N ARG A 236 -5.51 0.09 -1.93
CA ARG A 236 -4.59 1.18 -1.53
C ARG A 236 -5.34 2.32 -0.82
N LYS A 237 -6.52 2.69 -1.31
CA LYS A 237 -7.36 3.72 -0.67
C LYS A 237 -7.82 3.27 0.72
N ALA A 238 -8.30 2.04 0.86
CA ALA A 238 -8.70 1.47 2.13
C ALA A 238 -7.52 1.37 3.11
N ALA A 239 -6.35 0.96 2.64
CA ALA A 239 -5.13 0.91 3.46
C ALA A 239 -4.76 2.29 4.03
N LEU A 240 -4.80 3.36 3.21
CA LEU A 240 -4.55 4.72 3.69
C LEU A 240 -5.54 5.16 4.77
N GLU A 241 -6.80 4.76 4.66
CA GLU A 241 -7.81 5.03 5.67
C GLU A 241 -7.55 4.24 6.95
N TYR A 242 -7.29 2.94 6.84
CA TYR A 242 -7.11 2.07 7.99
C TYR A 242 -5.82 2.32 8.77
N GLU A 243 -4.74 2.69 8.08
CA GLU A 243 -3.45 3.06 8.68
C GLU A 243 -3.46 4.45 9.32
N ALA A 244 -4.45 5.29 9.04
CA ALA A 244 -4.51 6.64 9.60
C ALA A 244 -4.86 6.62 11.10
N GLU A 245 -3.99 7.23 11.92
CA GLU A 245 -4.17 7.35 13.38
C GLU A 245 -5.39 8.22 13.75
N GLU A 246 -5.61 9.31 13.01
CA GLU A 246 -6.77 10.19 13.18
C GLU A 246 -7.54 10.32 11.85
N ARG A 247 -8.66 9.59 11.75
CA ARG A 247 -9.48 9.60 10.54
C ARG A 247 -10.42 10.81 10.50
N THR A 248 -10.42 11.52 9.38
CA THR A 248 -11.37 12.58 9.10
C THR A 248 -12.21 12.21 7.89
N TYR A 249 -13.53 12.27 8.06
CA TYR A 249 -14.50 12.01 7.00
C TYR A 249 -15.19 13.29 6.61
N CYS A 250 -15.66 13.36 5.38
CA CYS A 250 -16.49 14.47 4.94
C CYS A 250 -17.74 14.58 5.83
N PHE A 251 -18.02 15.78 6.34
CA PHE A 251 -19.20 16.01 7.19
C PHE A 251 -20.53 15.75 6.47
N ASP A 252 -20.54 15.81 5.13
CA ASP A 252 -21.74 15.66 4.34
C ASP A 252 -22.21 14.19 4.37
N PRO A 253 -23.40 13.88 4.92
CA PRO A 253 -23.89 12.51 5.05
C PRO A 253 -24.03 11.79 3.70
N LYS A 254 -24.25 12.54 2.61
CA LYS A 254 -24.33 11.96 1.26
C LYS A 254 -22.96 11.62 0.67
N CYS A 255 -21.89 12.19 1.21
CA CYS A 255 -20.54 11.98 0.70
C CYS A 255 -19.77 10.99 1.56
N GLY A 256 -19.65 11.26 2.87
CA GLY A 256 -18.96 10.39 3.83
C GLY A 256 -17.50 10.02 3.50
N ALA A 257 -16.91 10.60 2.45
CA ALA A 257 -15.63 10.16 1.94
C ALA A 257 -14.50 10.45 2.94
N PHE A 258 -13.58 9.48 3.10
CA PHE A 258 -12.35 9.67 3.85
C PHE A 258 -11.50 10.79 3.24
N ILE A 259 -11.03 11.70 4.10
CA ILE A 259 -10.20 12.85 3.73
C ILE A 259 -8.80 12.61 4.27
N ILE A 260 -7.84 12.50 3.35
CA ILE A 260 -6.42 12.45 3.68
C ILE A 260 -6.01 13.88 4.09
N SER A 261 -5.98 14.18 5.39
CA SER A 261 -5.48 15.45 5.91
C SER A 261 -4.18 15.26 6.69
N THR A 262 -3.20 16.12 6.42
CA THR A 262 -1.93 16.17 7.15
C THR A 262 -1.97 17.13 8.35
N GLY A 263 -3.11 17.82 8.56
CA GLY A 263 -3.29 18.81 9.61
C GLY A 263 -4.57 18.58 10.42
N ARG A 264 -4.43 18.70 11.75
CA ARG A 264 -5.56 18.66 12.72
C ARG A 264 -6.29 19.99 12.84
N ASP A 265 -5.60 21.08 12.50
CA ASP A 265 -6.08 22.44 12.76
C ASP A 265 -6.62 23.10 11.48
N GLY A 266 -7.91 23.42 11.50
CA GLY A 266 -8.58 24.20 10.47
C GLY A 266 -9.49 23.40 9.55
N ALA A 267 -9.90 24.05 8.46
CA ALA A 267 -10.78 23.48 7.46
C ALA A 267 -10.02 22.54 6.52
N VAL A 268 -10.51 21.31 6.38
CA VAL A 268 -10.00 20.32 5.41
C VAL A 268 -10.99 20.17 4.27
N SER A 269 -10.48 20.15 3.04
CA SER A 269 -11.30 20.07 1.83
C SER A 269 -11.51 18.62 1.39
N CYS A 270 -12.77 18.24 1.14
CA CYS A 270 -13.08 16.94 0.57
C CYS A 270 -12.75 16.93 -0.93
N LEU A 271 -11.92 15.99 -1.37
CA LEU A 271 -11.57 15.87 -2.80
C LEU A 271 -12.76 15.46 -3.68
N SER A 272 -13.73 14.72 -3.12
CA SER A 272 -14.90 14.19 -3.84
C SER A 272 -16.00 15.23 -4.06
N CYS A 273 -16.39 15.98 -3.02
CA CYS A 273 -17.50 16.95 -3.10
C CYS A 273 -17.09 18.41 -2.91
N LYS A 274 -15.80 18.68 -2.68
CA LYS A 274 -15.21 20.02 -2.44
C LYS A 274 -15.75 20.78 -1.22
N LYS A 275 -16.56 20.14 -0.38
CA LYS A 275 -17.05 20.71 0.89
C LYS A 275 -15.94 20.73 1.94
N LEU A 276 -15.97 21.74 2.80
CA LEU A 276 -15.01 21.95 3.88
C LEU A 276 -15.51 21.33 5.19
N THR A 277 -14.69 20.50 5.80
CA THR A 277 -14.93 19.87 7.11
C THR A 277 -13.95 20.46 8.12
N CYS A 278 -14.38 20.73 9.35
CA CYS A 278 -13.45 21.12 10.41
C CYS A 278 -12.63 19.91 10.87
N GLY A 279 -11.31 19.96 10.77
CA GLY A 279 -10.43 18.86 11.20
C GLY A 279 -10.50 18.54 12.70
N ARG A 280 -11.00 19.49 13.50
CA ARG A 280 -11.06 19.36 14.97
C ARG A 280 -12.38 18.75 15.47
N CYS A 281 -13.54 19.26 15.05
CA CYS A 281 -14.84 18.70 15.43
C CYS A 281 -15.47 17.75 14.40
N LYS A 282 -14.87 17.60 13.21
CA LYS A 282 -15.36 16.77 12.10
C LYS A 282 -16.76 17.16 11.57
N ALA A 283 -17.26 18.33 11.97
CA ALA A 283 -18.50 18.91 11.45
C ALA A 283 -18.23 19.81 10.24
N ALA A 284 -19.29 20.40 9.68
CA ALA A 284 -19.17 21.44 8.67
C ALA A 284 -18.20 22.54 9.13
N ASP A 285 -17.36 23.01 8.21
CA ASP A 285 -16.46 24.12 8.51
C ASP A 285 -17.26 25.34 9.01
N HIS A 286 -16.74 25.95 10.06
CA HIS A 286 -17.34 27.09 10.75
C HIS A 286 -16.46 28.35 10.62
N GLY A 287 -15.46 28.33 9.74
CA GLY A 287 -14.57 29.45 9.47
C GLY A 287 -13.91 29.98 10.74
N MET A 288 -14.07 31.28 11.00
CA MET A 288 -13.50 31.96 12.17
C MET A 288 -14.32 31.80 13.46
N LEU A 289 -15.44 31.07 13.43
CA LEU A 289 -16.20 30.77 14.63
C LEU A 289 -15.45 29.75 15.48
N ASP A 290 -15.76 29.76 16.78
CA ASP A 290 -15.16 28.81 17.70
C ASP A 290 -15.70 27.41 17.42
N CYS A 291 -14.81 26.43 17.51
CA CYS A 291 -15.18 25.04 17.34
C CYS A 291 -16.12 24.60 18.49
N PRO A 292 -17.35 24.15 18.20
CA PRO A 292 -18.35 23.87 19.25
C PRO A 292 -17.96 22.69 20.13
N ASN A 293 -17.09 21.79 19.64
CA ASN A 293 -16.63 20.62 20.36
C ASN A 293 -15.18 20.75 20.87
N ASP A 294 -14.64 21.96 20.95
CA ASP A 294 -13.32 22.19 21.54
C ASP A 294 -13.41 22.26 23.07
N GLY A 295 -13.16 21.12 23.73
CA GLY A 295 -13.16 21.02 25.19
C GLY A 295 -12.12 21.91 25.87
N SER A 296 -10.97 22.13 25.23
CA SER A 296 -9.91 23.00 25.77
C SER A 296 -10.33 24.46 25.73
N LEU A 297 -10.91 24.90 24.61
CA LEU A 297 -11.45 26.25 24.49
C LEU A 297 -12.59 26.47 25.49
N LYS A 298 -13.52 25.52 25.67
CA LYS A 298 -14.59 25.62 26.68
C LYS A 298 -14.05 25.89 28.07
N LYS A 299 -12.99 25.18 28.50
CA LYS A 299 -12.34 25.39 29.80
C LYS A 299 -11.72 26.79 29.91
N VAL A 300 -11.05 27.27 28.87
CA VAL A 300 -10.48 28.62 28.84
C VAL A 300 -11.57 29.69 28.92
N LEU A 301 -12.70 29.47 28.23
CA LEU A 301 -13.85 30.38 28.27
C LEU A 301 -14.52 30.41 29.65
N GLN A 302 -14.65 29.26 30.30
CA GLN A 302 -15.17 29.18 31.66
C GLN A 302 -14.25 29.89 32.66
N LEU A 303 -12.94 29.70 32.54
CA LEU A 303 -11.96 30.42 33.35
C LEU A 303 -12.05 31.94 33.11
N ALA A 304 -12.13 32.35 31.85
CA ALA A 304 -12.29 33.75 31.47
C ALA A 304 -13.54 34.38 32.10
N GLU A 305 -14.66 33.66 32.09
CA GLU A 305 -15.90 34.10 32.72
C GLU A 305 -15.74 34.27 34.24
N THR A 306 -15.15 33.28 34.92
CA THR A 306 -14.92 33.35 36.38
C THR A 306 -13.93 34.45 36.79
N SER A 307 -12.97 34.77 35.92
CA SER A 307 -11.95 35.80 36.16
C SER A 307 -12.37 37.20 35.66
N GLY A 308 -13.54 37.34 35.03
CA GLY A 308 -14.00 38.60 34.44
C GLY A 308 -13.18 39.05 33.22
N TRP A 309 -12.49 38.12 32.55
CA TRP A 309 -11.80 38.37 31.29
C TRP A 309 -12.79 38.50 30.14
N LYS A 310 -12.45 39.31 29.14
CA LYS A 310 -13.36 39.64 28.03
C LYS A 310 -12.76 39.20 26.71
N ARG A 311 -13.60 38.78 25.77
CA ARG A 311 -13.14 38.40 24.42
C ARG A 311 -13.16 39.59 23.49
N CYS A 312 -12.13 39.72 22.68
CA CYS A 312 -12.09 40.68 21.59
C CYS A 312 -13.28 40.44 20.63
N PRO A 313 -14.10 41.45 20.30
CA PRO A 313 -15.25 41.28 19.41
C PRO A 313 -14.85 40.91 17.97
N ARG A 314 -13.61 41.20 17.56
CA ARG A 314 -13.11 40.93 16.20
C ARG A 314 -12.44 39.57 16.07
N CYS A 315 -11.39 39.30 16.86
CA CYS A 315 -10.60 38.08 16.74
C CYS A 315 -10.92 37.02 17.81
N ARG A 316 -11.82 37.34 18.74
CA ARG A 316 -12.25 36.47 19.85
C ARG A 316 -11.14 36.00 20.79
N ALA A 317 -9.95 36.59 20.74
CA ALA A 317 -8.91 36.37 21.73
C ALA A 317 -9.40 36.78 23.13
N VAL A 318 -9.12 35.96 24.15
CA VAL A 318 -9.39 36.31 25.55
C VAL A 318 -8.38 37.37 25.98
N VAL A 319 -8.88 38.47 26.55
CA VAL A 319 -8.09 39.61 27.00
C VAL A 319 -8.37 39.84 28.48
N GLU A 320 -7.30 39.85 29.26
CA GLU A 320 -7.30 40.31 30.65
C GLU A 320 -6.96 41.80 30.70
N ARG A 321 -7.72 42.56 31.50
CA ARG A 321 -7.37 43.94 31.83
C ARG A 321 -6.76 44.01 33.23
N VAL A 322 -5.44 44.18 33.30
CA VAL A 322 -4.70 44.23 34.57
C VAL A 322 -4.94 45.55 35.32
N SER A 323 -4.93 46.69 34.61
CA SER A 323 -5.23 48.01 35.16
C SER A 323 -5.46 49.05 34.05
N GLY A 324 -6.01 50.22 34.38
CA GLY A 324 -6.12 51.36 33.46
C GLY A 324 -7.49 51.55 32.78
N CYS A 325 -7.45 52.24 31.64
CA CYS A 325 -8.62 52.67 30.84
C CYS A 325 -9.43 51.48 30.29
N ASP A 326 -10.72 51.70 30.05
CA ASP A 326 -11.60 50.69 29.44
C ASP A 326 -11.43 50.59 27.91
N HIS A 327 -10.66 51.48 27.28
CA HIS A 327 -10.28 51.37 25.88
C HIS A 327 -9.19 50.31 25.70
N ILE A 328 -9.52 49.24 24.97
CA ILE A 328 -8.65 48.11 24.69
C ILE A 328 -8.22 48.12 23.23
N THR A 329 -6.91 48.06 23.02
CA THR A 329 -6.31 47.75 21.72
C THR A 329 -5.94 46.26 21.70
N CYS A 330 -6.66 45.46 20.92
CA CYS A 330 -6.32 44.04 20.78
C CYS A 330 -5.06 43.86 19.91
N LYS A 331 -4.35 42.74 20.09
CA LYS A 331 -3.23 42.34 19.22
C LYS A 331 -3.61 42.22 17.74
N CYS A 332 -4.88 42.00 17.43
CA CYS A 332 -5.39 42.01 16.05
C CYS A 332 -5.65 43.43 15.48
N GLY A 333 -5.34 44.49 16.24
CA GLY A 333 -5.50 45.89 15.83
C GLY A 333 -6.90 46.48 16.02
N SER A 334 -7.86 45.74 16.60
CA SER A 334 -9.19 46.31 16.90
C SER A 334 -9.21 47.07 18.21
N HIS A 335 -9.88 48.22 18.21
CA HIS A 335 -10.12 49.07 19.37
C HIS A 335 -11.56 48.89 19.88
N TRP A 336 -11.73 48.62 21.17
CA TRP A 336 -13.04 48.31 21.76
C TRP A 336 -13.09 48.61 23.27
N CYS A 337 -14.29 48.75 23.83
CA CYS A 337 -14.49 49.00 25.26
C CYS A 337 -14.56 47.69 26.07
N TYR A 338 -13.75 47.54 27.12
CA TYR A 338 -13.70 46.34 27.95
C TYR A 338 -15.02 46.03 28.68
N ILE A 339 -15.80 47.07 29.01
CA ILE A 339 -17.04 46.90 29.77
C ILE A 339 -18.16 46.35 28.87
N CYS A 340 -18.42 47.01 27.75
CA CYS A 340 -19.57 46.71 26.89
C CYS A 340 -19.22 45.90 25.62
N SER A 341 -17.93 45.64 25.38
CA SER A 341 -17.42 44.93 24.18
C SER A 341 -17.70 45.60 22.84
N MET A 342 -18.17 46.85 22.82
CA MET A 342 -18.47 47.58 21.59
C MET A 342 -17.22 48.19 20.96
N PRO A 343 -17.17 48.34 19.61
CA PRO A 343 -16.10 49.04 18.92
C PRO A 343 -15.91 50.46 19.45
N TRP A 344 -14.65 50.88 19.60
CA TRP A 344 -14.32 52.24 20.05
C TRP A 344 -14.28 53.18 18.84
N THR A 345 -15.32 54.00 18.66
CA THR A 345 -15.43 54.96 17.56
C THR A 345 -15.19 56.38 18.06
N GLY A 346 -14.06 56.98 17.69
CA GLY A 346 -13.71 58.37 18.05
C GLY A 346 -12.98 58.48 19.40
N ASN A 347 -13.02 59.69 20.00
CA ASN A 347 -12.25 60.01 21.21
C ASN A 347 -12.99 59.69 22.51
N ASP A 348 -14.33 59.62 22.49
CA ASP A 348 -15.15 59.38 23.68
C ASP A 348 -16.11 58.20 23.45
N HIS A 349 -16.13 57.27 24.39
CA HIS A 349 -17.08 56.15 24.40
C HIS A 349 -17.97 56.23 25.64
N THR A 350 -19.28 56.30 25.43
CA THR A 350 -20.27 56.20 26.50
C THR A 350 -20.87 54.80 26.49
N CYS A 351 -20.68 54.04 27.58
CA CYS A 351 -21.31 52.73 27.71
C CYS A 351 -22.84 52.90 27.82
N PRO A 352 -23.65 52.12 27.08
CA PRO A 352 -25.09 52.10 27.29
C PRO A 352 -25.43 51.73 28.74
N PRO A 353 -26.48 52.31 29.35
CA PRO A 353 -26.94 51.92 30.67
C PRO A 353 -27.34 50.44 30.65
N ALA A 354 -26.93 49.69 31.68
CA ALA A 354 -27.14 48.25 31.76
C ALA A 354 -28.63 47.89 31.78
N THR A 355 -29.19 47.50 30.63
CA THR A 355 -30.49 46.84 30.56
C THR A 355 -30.31 45.39 31.02
N SER A 356 -30.54 45.14 32.31
CA SER A 356 -30.95 43.88 32.96
C SER A 356 -30.79 42.54 32.22
N ALA A 357 -29.60 42.27 31.68
CA ALA A 357 -29.12 40.93 31.34
C ALA A 357 -27.60 40.99 31.27
N ALA A 358 -26.94 40.48 32.30
CA ALA A 358 -25.49 40.34 32.46
C ALA A 358 -24.70 41.60 32.87
N VAL A 359 -24.76 41.98 34.16
CA VAL A 359 -23.55 42.28 34.94
C VAL A 359 -23.81 41.89 36.40
N GLY A 360 -23.13 40.86 36.89
CA GLY A 360 -22.88 40.74 38.32
C GLY A 360 -21.85 41.79 38.69
N ASP A 361 -22.27 42.84 39.38
CA ASP A 361 -21.35 43.73 40.09
C ASP A 361 -20.56 42.88 41.08
N ARG A 362 -19.24 42.81 40.88
CA ARG A 362 -18.32 42.45 41.97
C ARG A 362 -17.29 43.54 42.15
N PRO A 363 -16.89 43.83 43.40
CA PRO A 363 -15.98 44.92 43.69
C PRO A 363 -14.62 44.68 43.04
N ARG A 364 -13.94 45.79 42.74
CA ARG A 364 -12.54 45.89 42.33
C ARG A 364 -11.64 45.13 43.32
N HIS A 365 -11.36 43.85 43.06
CA HIS A 365 -10.37 43.10 43.82
C HIS A 365 -8.98 43.51 43.36
N GLN A 366 -8.37 44.44 44.10
CA GLN A 366 -6.92 44.55 44.17
C GLN A 366 -6.42 43.46 45.13
N HIS A 367 -5.86 42.35 44.64
CA HIS A 367 -4.89 41.57 45.42
C HIS A 367 -4.01 40.63 44.55
N PRO A 368 -2.75 40.40 44.98
CA PRO A 368 -1.80 39.39 44.56
C PRO A 368 -2.24 38.02 44.06
N VAL A 369 -2.17 37.64 42.78
CA VAL A 369 -2.15 36.20 42.45
C VAL A 369 -0.70 35.71 42.47
N GLN A 370 -0.33 34.93 43.49
CA GLN A 370 0.92 34.17 43.50
C GLN A 370 0.84 32.97 42.52
N PRO A 371 1.94 32.58 41.87
CA PRO A 371 1.94 31.44 40.97
C PRO A 371 1.86 30.13 41.76
N GLN A 372 0.75 29.41 41.64
CA GLN A 372 0.65 28.03 42.14
C GLN A 372 1.11 27.06 41.06
N GLN A 373 2.16 26.30 41.40
CA GLN A 373 2.71 25.21 40.60
C GLN A 373 1.65 24.12 40.38
N LEU A 374 1.53 23.65 39.14
CA LEU A 374 0.74 22.46 38.80
C LEU A 374 1.34 21.23 39.50
N PRO A 375 0.55 20.46 40.29
CA PRO A 375 1.04 19.21 40.83
C PRO A 375 1.02 18.11 39.75
N HIS A 376 2.07 17.31 39.79
CA HIS A 376 2.32 16.14 38.97
C HIS A 376 1.40 14.96 39.38
N GLN A 377 0.90 14.24 38.36
CA GLN A 377 0.40 12.84 38.23
C GLN A 377 0.26 11.93 39.50
N PRO A 378 -0.71 10.97 39.55
CA PRO A 378 -0.68 9.79 38.67
C PRO A 378 -2.05 9.12 38.32
N ALA A 379 -1.94 7.98 37.63
CA ALA A 379 -2.94 7.20 36.90
C ALA A 379 -3.80 6.22 37.73
N ILE A 380 -4.69 5.50 36.99
CA ILE A 380 -5.48 4.28 37.32
C ILE A 380 -6.87 4.62 37.94
N TYR A 381 -8.06 4.08 37.62
CA TYR A 381 -8.65 2.83 37.06
C TYR A 381 -10.10 3.18 36.58
N ARG A 382 -10.62 2.70 35.43
CA ARG A 382 -11.37 1.45 35.11
C ARG A 382 -12.82 1.37 35.68
N GLU A 383 -13.74 0.91 34.81
CA GLU A 383 -15.15 0.42 34.96
C GLU A 383 -16.21 1.34 34.28
N THR A 384 -16.80 1.01 33.11
CA THR A 384 -17.69 -0.08 32.59
C THR A 384 -19.16 0.36 32.52
N LEU A 385 -19.89 -0.21 31.53
CA LEU A 385 -21.36 -0.27 31.34
C LEU A 385 -21.97 0.98 30.65
N ASP A 386 -22.83 0.93 29.62
CA ASP A 386 -23.69 -0.12 29.05
C ASP A 386 -24.00 0.18 27.56
N ASP A 387 -24.28 -0.87 26.79
CA ASP A 387 -24.97 -0.85 25.48
C ASP A 387 -26.40 -0.25 25.61
N PRO A 388 -26.97 0.27 24.50
CA PRO A 388 -27.97 -0.57 23.83
C PRO A 388 -27.94 -0.50 22.30
N GLU A 389 -27.98 -1.70 21.70
CA GLU A 389 -28.97 -2.14 20.69
C GLU A 389 -29.64 -1.04 19.84
N PHE A 390 -29.30 -0.96 18.54
CA PHE A 390 -30.18 -0.31 17.57
C PHE A 390 -30.13 -0.99 16.20
N ASP A 391 -31.34 -1.20 15.67
CA ASP A 391 -31.73 -2.08 14.59
C ASP A 391 -31.18 -1.75 13.20
N LEU A 392 -30.92 -2.84 12.45
CA LEU A 392 -30.63 -2.89 11.03
C LEU A 392 -31.93 -2.69 10.22
N GLU A 393 -32.06 -1.57 9.52
CA GLU A 393 -32.97 -1.46 8.38
C GLU A 393 -32.20 -1.38 7.06
N VAL A 394 -32.48 -2.36 6.22
CA VAL A 394 -31.99 -2.57 4.86
C VAL A 394 -32.61 -1.52 3.95
N PHE A 395 -31.78 -0.70 3.28
CA PHE A 395 -32.22 0.13 2.18
C PHE A 395 -31.43 -0.22 0.92
N ASP A 396 -32.15 -0.67 -0.09
CA ASP A 396 -31.70 -0.92 -1.45
C ASP A 396 -31.13 0.36 -2.09
N ASP A 397 -29.88 0.31 -2.57
CA ASP A 397 -29.28 1.36 -3.37
C ASP A 397 -29.32 1.01 -4.87
N PRO A 398 -29.70 1.97 -5.75
CA PRO A 398 -29.79 1.77 -7.19
C PRO A 398 -28.45 1.96 -7.92
N GLU A 399 -28.37 1.38 -9.11
CA GLU A 399 -27.28 1.44 -10.10
C GLU A 399 -26.60 2.83 -10.21
N PHE A 400 -25.26 2.84 -10.09
CA PHE A 400 -24.43 4.03 -10.26
C PHE A 400 -23.69 4.01 -11.61
N ASP A 401 -23.95 5.06 -12.40
CA ASP A 401 -23.54 5.26 -13.79
C ASP A 401 -22.03 5.59 -13.93
N LEU A 402 -21.40 5.05 -14.98
CA LEU A 402 -19.94 4.92 -15.13
C LEU A 402 -19.25 5.99 -16.00
N GLU A 403 -19.83 7.17 -16.19
CA GLU A 403 -19.27 8.20 -17.08
C GLU A 403 -19.26 9.60 -16.44
N ALA A 404 -18.32 9.85 -15.50
CA ALA A 404 -17.83 11.21 -15.21
C ALA A 404 -16.69 11.19 -14.19
N PHE A 405 -15.43 11.08 -14.63
CA PHE A 405 -14.33 11.67 -13.85
C PHE A 405 -13.12 11.96 -14.74
N ASP A 406 -12.95 13.25 -15.09
CA ASP A 406 -11.74 13.80 -15.71
C ASP A 406 -10.98 14.66 -14.67
N GLY A 407 -9.72 14.27 -14.40
CA GLY A 407 -8.63 15.09 -13.81
C GLY A 407 -8.20 14.80 -12.36
N PRO A 408 -7.03 15.29 -11.90
CA PRO A 408 -5.75 15.53 -12.57
C PRO A 408 -4.58 14.68 -12.00
N GLU A 409 -3.43 14.79 -12.67
CA GLU A 409 -2.13 14.09 -12.55
C GLU A 409 -1.65 13.65 -11.14
N PHE A 410 -1.09 12.42 -11.10
CA PHE A 410 -0.57 11.71 -9.93
C PHE A 410 0.96 11.89 -9.82
N ASP A 411 1.45 12.35 -8.66
CA ASP A 411 2.89 12.57 -8.37
C ASP A 411 3.56 11.26 -7.89
N TRP A 412 4.54 10.77 -8.67
CA TRP A 412 5.20 9.47 -8.49
C TRP A 412 6.43 9.50 -7.56
N ARG A 413 6.78 10.65 -6.97
CA ARG A 413 8.06 10.83 -6.26
C ARG A 413 8.21 10.14 -4.90
N TYR A 414 7.19 9.43 -4.40
CA TYR A 414 7.20 8.89 -3.03
C TYR A 414 7.50 7.38 -2.91
N LEU A 415 7.71 6.63 -4.00
CA LEU A 415 7.82 5.16 -3.93
C LEU A 415 9.21 4.56 -4.26
N THR A 416 10.26 5.35 -4.48
CA THR A 416 11.57 4.82 -4.92
C THR A 416 12.74 5.00 -3.94
N THR A 417 12.55 5.65 -2.79
CA THR A 417 13.68 5.98 -1.89
C THR A 417 14.06 4.89 -0.88
N LEU A 418 13.26 3.84 -0.70
CA LEU A 418 13.52 2.80 0.32
C LEU A 418 14.17 1.50 -0.20
N SER A 419 14.10 1.18 -1.49
CA SER A 419 14.76 -0.04 -2.03
C SER A 419 16.17 0.21 -2.59
N LEU A 420 16.44 1.40 -3.11
CA LEU A 420 17.74 1.75 -3.69
C LEU A 420 18.80 2.14 -2.64
N THR A 421 18.39 2.69 -1.49
CA THR A 421 19.34 3.11 -0.42
C THR A 421 19.94 1.93 0.34
N TRP A 422 19.26 0.77 0.38
CA TRP A 422 19.73 -0.42 1.12
C TRP A 422 20.85 -1.18 0.40
N ARG A 423 20.88 -1.16 -0.94
CA ARG A 423 21.99 -1.71 -1.75
C ARG A 423 23.25 -0.84 -1.74
N HIS A 424 23.11 0.48 -1.56
CA HIS A 424 24.26 1.38 -1.48
C HIS A 424 24.93 1.42 -0.09
N LEU A 425 24.19 1.15 1.00
CA LEU A 425 24.74 1.15 2.36
C LEU A 425 25.53 -0.14 2.70
N THR A 426 25.16 -1.28 2.13
CA THR A 426 25.92 -2.54 2.30
C THR A 426 27.24 -2.55 1.54
N ALA A 427 27.31 -1.85 0.40
CA ALA A 427 28.54 -1.70 -0.37
C ALA A 427 29.63 -0.89 0.36
N LEU A 428 29.24 0.05 1.23
CA LEU A 428 30.18 0.87 2.02
C LEU A 428 30.68 0.18 3.29
N TYR A 429 29.99 -0.84 3.81
CA TYR A 429 30.40 -1.57 5.01
C TYR A 429 31.45 -2.67 4.73
N LEU A 430 31.54 -3.14 3.47
CA LEU A 430 32.47 -4.20 3.05
C LEU A 430 33.88 -3.71 2.69
N ILE A 431 34.12 -2.39 2.68
CA ILE A 431 35.44 -1.79 2.43
C ILE A 431 35.88 -1.10 3.72
N GLY A 432 36.46 -1.88 4.64
CA GLY A 432 36.83 -1.42 5.97
C GLY A 432 37.74 -0.18 5.98
N ARG A 433 37.19 0.97 6.39
CA ARG A 433 37.92 2.13 6.93
C ARG A 433 37.05 2.88 7.96
N PRO A 434 37.63 3.44 9.05
CA PRO A 434 36.87 4.01 10.15
C PRO A 434 36.34 5.41 9.81
N LEU A 435 35.01 5.60 9.93
CA LEU A 435 34.36 6.91 9.82
C LEU A 435 34.60 7.74 11.10
N LYS A 436 35.61 8.61 11.07
CA LYS A 436 35.62 9.85 11.85
C LYS A 436 35.52 11.03 10.86
N SER A 437 34.63 11.96 11.20
CA SER A 437 34.35 13.23 10.52
C SER A 437 33.52 13.14 9.24
N LEU A 438 32.26 13.58 9.34
CA LEU A 438 31.66 14.63 8.52
C LEU A 438 30.20 14.81 8.98
N PHE A 439 30.04 15.53 10.08
CA PHE A 439 28.80 16.22 10.46
C PHE A 439 28.92 17.67 9.96
N LEU A 440 27.77 18.26 9.62
CA LEU A 440 27.50 19.69 9.34
C LEU A 440 27.81 20.16 7.92
N THR A 441 26.77 20.46 7.14
CA THR A 441 26.23 21.83 6.88
C THR A 441 25.24 21.76 5.71
N GLY A 442 23.94 21.95 5.95
CA GLY A 442 23.13 23.07 5.39
C GLY A 442 22.50 22.69 4.03
N TRP A 443 21.25 23.03 3.69
CA TRP A 443 20.61 24.36 3.60
C TRP A 443 19.08 24.15 3.61
N PHE A 444 18.33 24.72 4.56
CA PHE A 444 17.44 25.88 4.36
C PHE A 444 17.72 26.75 3.12
N THR A 445 16.79 26.74 2.16
CA THR A 445 16.09 27.92 1.59
C THR A 445 14.90 27.43 0.78
#